data_AF-A0A813VV79-F1
#
_entry.id   AF-A0A813VV79-F1
#
_cell.length_a   1.000
_cell.length_b   1.000
_cell.length_c   1.000
_cell.angle_alpha   90.00
_cell.angle_beta   90.00
_cell.angle_gamma   90.00
#
_symmetry.space_group_name_H-M   'P 1'
#
loop_
_entity.id
_entity.type
_entity.pdbx_description
1 polymer ?
#
loop_
_entity_poly.entity_id
_entity_poly.type
_entity_poly.pdbx_seq_one_letter_code
_entity_poly.pdbx_strand_id
1 'polypeptide(L)'
;MDDLNSFINKQRQFLEKVANELDKVDSEVDDFNRRIENLSIGVIRESNKLACELNSPLTLLQYENEPLPHTIETLNDFIHLTPSQVNNFLAYYQLEISNNNLDNHTNLALYLGIDAFVNQYQ
;
A
#
# COMPACT_ATOMS: atom_id res chain seq x y z
N MET A 1 -48.73 18.02 -28.60
CA MET A 1 -47.32 17.78 -29.01
C MET A 1 -46.36 18.45 -28.04
N ASP A 2 -46.64 19.68 -27.60
CA ASP A 2 -45.78 20.45 -26.70
C ASP A 2 -45.60 19.84 -25.29
N ASP A 3 -46.66 19.25 -24.72
CA ASP A 3 -46.57 18.60 -23.40
C ASP A 3 -45.65 17.36 -23.41
N LEU A 4 -45.66 16.59 -24.52
CA LEU A 4 -44.80 15.44 -24.69
C LEU A 4 -43.33 15.86 -24.83
N ASN A 5 -43.05 16.91 -25.60
CA ASN A 5 -41.71 17.47 -25.75
C ASN A 5 -41.18 18.04 -24.42
N SER A 6 -42.04 18.71 -23.65
CA SER A 6 -41.72 19.21 -22.30
C SER A 6 -41.40 18.07 -21.33
N PHE A 7 -42.19 16.99 -21.35
CA PHE A 7 -41.93 15.79 -20.55
C PHE A 7 -40.60 15.13 -20.92
N ILE A 8 -40.33 14.92 -22.21
CA ILE A 8 -39.07 14.33 -22.69
C ILE A 8 -37.86 15.16 -22.25
N ASN A 9 -37.94 16.50 -22.34
CA ASN A 9 -36.85 17.37 -21.91
C ASN A 9 -36.59 17.29 -20.40
N LYS A 10 -37.64 17.22 -19.58
CA LYS A 10 -37.50 17.01 -18.12
C LYS A 10 -36.85 15.66 -17.80
N GLN A 11 -37.24 14.60 -18.51
CA GLN A 11 -36.64 13.29 -18.34
C GLN A 11 -35.15 13.28 -18.74
N ARG A 12 -34.77 13.94 -19.83
CA ARG A 12 -33.35 14.09 -20.22
C ARG A 12 -32.53 14.81 -19.15
N GLN A 13 -33.03 15.94 -18.65
CA GLN A 13 -32.36 16.69 -17.59
C GLN A 13 -32.22 15.87 -16.30
N PHE A 14 -33.23 15.06 -15.97
CA PHE A 14 -33.15 14.16 -14.82
C PHE A 14 -32.07 13.08 -15.03
N LEU A 15 -32.04 12.43 -16.19
CA LEU A 15 -31.04 11.41 -16.52
C LEU A 15 -29.61 12.00 -16.54
N GLU A 16 -29.42 13.20 -17.07
CA GLU A 16 -28.12 13.90 -17.04
C GLU A 16 -27.66 14.18 -15.59
N LYS A 17 -28.59 14.60 -14.71
CA LYS A 17 -28.26 14.78 -13.29
C LYS A 17 -27.88 13.47 -12.63
N VAL A 18 -28.63 12.39 -12.87
CA VAL A 18 -28.32 11.07 -12.31
C VAL A 18 -26.96 10.57 -12.80
N ALA A 19 -26.66 10.72 -14.09
CA ALA A 19 -25.35 10.35 -14.64
C ALA A 19 -24.20 11.12 -13.97
N ASN A 20 -24.34 12.44 -13.83
CA ASN A 20 -23.32 13.26 -13.17
C ASN A 20 -23.12 12.91 -11.68
N GLU A 21 -24.19 12.54 -10.96
CA GLU A 21 -24.07 12.09 -9.57
C GLU A 21 -23.45 10.69 -9.48
N LEU A 22 -23.72 9.79 -10.44
CA LEU A 22 -23.06 8.48 -10.51
C LEU A 22 -21.55 8.64 -10.73
N ASP A 23 -21.13 9.48 -11.68
CA ASP A 23 -19.71 9.74 -11.95
C ASP A 23 -18.97 10.28 -10.71
N LYS A 24 -19.64 11.11 -9.89
CA LYS A 24 -19.08 11.61 -8.62
C LYS A 24 -18.93 10.49 -7.60
N VAL A 25 -19.95 9.65 -7.43
CA VAL A 25 -19.91 8.53 -6.50
C VAL A 25 -18.78 7.57 -6.88
N ASP A 26 -18.60 7.27 -8.16
CA ASP A 26 -17.50 6.42 -8.62
C ASP A 26 -16.13 7.03 -8.24
N SER A 27 -15.94 8.33 -8.48
CA SER A 27 -14.72 9.03 -8.08
C SER A 27 -14.50 9.05 -6.56
N GLU A 28 -15.56 9.18 -5.75
CA GLU A 28 -15.47 9.17 -4.29
C GLU A 28 -15.13 7.77 -3.76
N VAL A 29 -15.67 6.72 -4.38
CA VAL A 29 -15.35 5.33 -4.06
C VAL A 29 -13.88 5.03 -4.35
N ASP A 30 -13.36 5.48 -5.49
CA ASP A 30 -11.94 5.33 -5.83
C ASP A 30 -11.02 6.04 -4.83
N ASP A 31 -11.35 7.28 -4.42
CA ASP A 31 -10.60 7.99 -3.40
C ASP A 31 -10.65 7.28 -2.03
N PHE A 32 -11.84 6.79 -1.66
CA PHE A 32 -12.03 6.04 -0.43
C PHE A 32 -11.18 4.76 -0.41
N ASN A 33 -11.20 3.98 -1.49
CA ASN A 33 -10.39 2.77 -1.63
C ASN A 33 -8.89 3.07 -1.47
N ARG A 34 -8.40 4.12 -2.14
CA ARG A 34 -7.01 4.58 -2.01
C ARG A 34 -6.66 4.96 -0.56
N ARG A 35 -7.59 5.61 0.16
CA ARG A 35 -7.39 5.98 1.57
C ARG A 35 -7.34 4.75 2.48
N ILE A 36 -8.16 3.74 2.24
CA ILE A 36 -8.15 2.47 2.99
C ILE A 36 -6.85 1.70 2.76
N GLU A 37 -6.36 1.64 1.52
CA GLU A 37 -5.08 1.01 1.20
C GLU A 37 -3.92 1.70 1.95
N ASN A 38 -3.85 3.03 1.87
CA ASN A 38 -2.83 3.81 2.58
C ASN A 38 -2.90 3.63 4.11
N LEU A 39 -4.11 3.56 4.67
CA LEU A 39 -4.29 3.31 6.10
C LEU A 39 -3.78 1.92 6.48
N SER A 40 -4.08 0.91 5.67
CA SER A 40 -3.64 -0.46 5.89
C SER A 40 -2.11 -0.57 5.87
N ILE A 41 -1.46 0.10 4.91
CA ILE A 41 0.00 0.22 4.85
C ILE A 41 0.55 0.88 6.12
N GLY A 42 -0.06 1.99 6.55
CA GLY A 42 0.34 2.71 7.76
C GLY A 42 0.25 1.84 9.02
N VAL A 43 -0.86 1.13 9.21
CA VAL A 43 -1.08 0.26 10.38
C VAL A 43 -0.04 -0.87 10.43
N ILE A 44 0.30 -1.48 9.29
CA ILE A 44 1.31 -2.53 9.23
C ILE A 44 2.69 -1.99 9.62
N ARG A 45 3.08 -0.81 9.12
CA ARG A 45 4.33 -0.15 9.51
C ARG A 45 4.38 0.17 10.99
N GLU A 46 3.33 0.77 11.54
CA GLU A 46 3.25 1.08 12.97
C GLU A 46 3.30 -0.18 13.83
N SER A 47 2.70 -1.28 13.39
CA SER A 47 2.81 -2.58 14.06
C SER A 47 4.26 -3.09 14.07
N ASN A 48 4.95 -3.01 12.93
CA ASN A 48 6.35 -3.47 12.82
C ASN A 48 7.32 -2.61 13.65
N LYS A 49 7.01 -1.32 13.91
CA LYS A 49 7.84 -0.47 14.77
C LYS A 49 7.90 -0.98 16.21
N LEU A 50 6.89 -1.72 16.63
CA LEU A 50 6.82 -2.33 17.96
C LEU A 50 7.66 -3.61 18.05
N ALA A 51 8.16 -4.15 16.94
CA ALA A 51 9.02 -5.33 16.92
C ALA A 51 10.44 -4.96 17.39
N CYS A 52 10.75 -5.25 18.65
CA CYS A 52 12.02 -4.90 19.29
C CYS A 52 12.87 -6.09 19.74
N GLU A 53 12.32 -7.31 19.70
CA GLU A 53 13.02 -8.55 20.04
C GLU A 53 13.18 -9.42 18.79
N LEU A 54 14.20 -10.27 18.76
CA LEU A 54 14.49 -11.13 17.60
C LEU A 54 13.30 -12.00 17.18
N ASN A 55 12.51 -12.49 18.13
CA ASN A 55 11.32 -13.31 17.85
C ASN A 55 10.04 -12.48 17.68
N SER A 56 10.12 -11.14 17.71
CA SER A 56 8.95 -10.29 17.48
C SER A 56 8.40 -10.54 16.08
N PRO A 57 7.08 -10.74 15.94
CA PRO A 57 6.48 -11.00 14.66
C PRO A 57 6.56 -9.77 13.76
N LEU A 58 6.73 -10.00 12.46
CA LEU A 58 6.64 -8.97 11.43
C LEU A 58 5.47 -9.26 10.50
N THR A 59 4.81 -8.19 10.05
CA THR A 59 3.80 -8.27 9.00
C THR A 59 4.35 -7.62 7.74
N LEU A 60 4.31 -8.34 6.62
CA LEU A 60 4.74 -7.82 5.34
C LEU A 60 3.54 -7.26 4.55
N LEU A 61 3.80 -6.20 3.79
CA LEU A 61 2.84 -5.65 2.84
C LEU A 61 2.78 -6.56 1.62
N GLN A 62 1.60 -7.10 1.33
CA GLN A 62 1.37 -7.89 0.14
C GLN A 62 0.43 -7.12 -0.80
N TYR A 63 0.88 -6.89 -2.03
CA TYR A 63 0.04 -6.32 -3.09
C TYR A 63 -0.90 -7.38 -3.66
N GLU A 64 -2.12 -6.96 -3.99
CA GLU A 64 -3.14 -7.87 -4.52
C GLU A 64 -2.62 -8.60 -5.77
N ASN A 65 -2.69 -9.94 -5.74
CA ASN A 65 -2.27 -10.87 -6.79
C ASN A 65 -0.76 -11.06 -6.98
N GLU A 66 0.10 -10.47 -6.14
CA GLU A 66 1.54 -10.71 -6.19
C GLU A 66 2.02 -11.43 -4.93
N PRO A 67 2.58 -12.65 -5.04
CA PRO A 67 3.13 -13.36 -3.89
C PRO A 67 4.37 -12.62 -3.37
N LEU A 68 4.53 -12.61 -2.04
CA LEU A 68 5.75 -12.10 -1.42
C LEU A 68 6.98 -12.85 -1.96
N PRO A 69 8.10 -12.15 -2.22
CA PRO A 69 9.27 -12.77 -2.83
C PRO A 69 9.96 -13.77 -1.89
N HIS A 70 9.86 -13.56 -0.57
CA HIS A 70 10.37 -14.45 0.47
C HIS A 70 9.44 -14.42 1.70
N THR A 71 9.52 -15.45 2.53
CA THR A 71 8.82 -15.50 3.82
C THR A 71 9.69 -14.88 4.90
N ILE A 72 9.09 -13.99 5.71
CA ILE A 72 9.69 -13.39 6.91
C ILE A 72 8.59 -13.43 7.97
N GLU A 73 8.83 -14.12 9.08
CA GLU A 73 7.86 -14.19 10.17
C GLU A 73 8.28 -13.33 11.35
N THR A 74 9.60 -13.15 11.54
CA THR A 74 10.18 -12.49 12.71
C THR A 74 11.22 -11.44 12.34
N LEU A 75 11.53 -10.56 13.30
CA LEU A 75 12.62 -9.61 13.19
C LEU A 75 13.96 -10.32 12.92
N ASN A 76 14.19 -11.49 13.50
CA ASN A 76 15.38 -12.28 13.26
C ASN A 76 15.52 -12.71 11.80
N ASP A 77 14.42 -13.14 11.17
CA ASP A 77 14.40 -13.51 9.76
C ASP A 77 14.76 -12.30 8.88
N PHE A 78 14.23 -11.13 9.23
CA PHE A 78 14.52 -9.88 8.54
C PHE A 78 16.01 -9.48 8.63
N ILE A 79 16.58 -9.54 9.84
CA ILE A 79 18.00 -9.19 10.08
C ILE A 79 18.93 -10.08 9.25
N HIS A 80 18.56 -11.35 9.05
CA HIS A 80 19.39 -12.34 8.37
C HIS A 80 19.10 -12.49 6.87
N LEU A 81 18.31 -11.59 6.28
CA LEU A 81 18.10 -11.57 4.83
C LEU A 81 19.44 -11.43 4.10
N THR A 82 19.64 -12.28 3.09
CA THR A 82 20.77 -12.11 2.18
C THR A 82 20.58 -10.87 1.29
N PRO A 83 21.66 -10.28 0.75
CA PRO A 83 21.55 -9.13 -0.16
C PRO A 83 20.62 -9.37 -1.36
N SER A 84 20.61 -10.60 -1.91
CA SER A 84 19.69 -10.94 -3.00
C SER A 84 18.23 -10.94 -2.55
N GLN A 85 17.94 -11.38 -1.33
CA GLN A 85 16.57 -11.37 -0.80
C GLN A 85 16.10 -9.94 -0.54
N VAL A 86 16.96 -9.09 0.03
CA VAL A 86 16.68 -7.66 0.20
C VAL A 86 16.36 -7.01 -1.14
N ASN A 87 17.19 -7.25 -2.18
CA ASN A 87 16.95 -6.69 -3.50
C ASN A 87 15.64 -7.19 -4.15
N ASN A 88 15.25 -8.44 -3.91
CA ASN A 88 13.95 -8.95 -4.38
C ASN A 88 12.78 -8.20 -3.72
N PHE A 89 12.87 -7.91 -2.41
CA PHE A 89 11.86 -7.10 -1.73
C PHE A 89 11.86 -5.64 -2.21
N LEU A 90 13.03 -5.03 -2.41
CA LEU A 90 13.11 -3.68 -2.96
C LEU A 90 12.46 -3.62 -4.35
N ALA A 91 12.70 -4.60 -5.21
CA ALA A 91 12.04 -4.68 -6.51
C ALA A 91 10.51 -4.87 -6.40
N TYR A 92 10.06 -5.74 -5.49
CA TYR A 92 8.64 -5.98 -5.21
C TYR A 92 7.92 -4.70 -4.76
N TYR A 93 8.54 -3.92 -3.86
CA TYR A 93 8.02 -2.64 -3.37
C TYR A 93 8.35 -1.44 -4.28
N GLN A 94 8.98 -1.69 -5.43
CA GLN A 94 9.40 -0.65 -6.39
C GLN A 94 10.28 0.44 -5.76
N LEU A 95 11.19 0.04 -4.87
CA LEU A 95 12.15 0.89 -4.18
C LEU A 95 13.49 0.92 -4.92
N GLU A 96 14.25 2.01 -4.74
CA GLU A 96 15.57 2.14 -5.33
C GLU A 96 16.58 1.14 -4.74
N ILE A 97 17.36 0.52 -5.63
CA ILE A 97 18.44 -0.41 -5.27
C ILE A 97 19.77 0.31 -5.46
N SER A 98 20.52 0.46 -4.38
CA SER A 98 21.87 1.00 -4.38
C SER A 98 22.93 -0.10 -4.49
N ASN A 99 24.19 0.30 -4.68
CA ASN A 99 25.34 -0.61 -4.68
C ASN A 99 25.79 -1.03 -3.27
N ASN A 100 25.19 -0.47 -2.22
CA ASN A 100 25.51 -0.76 -0.83
C ASN A 100 24.41 -1.63 -0.21
N ASN A 101 24.78 -2.84 0.20
CA ASN A 101 23.83 -3.78 0.79
C ASN A 101 23.22 -3.27 2.09
N LEU A 102 23.98 -2.53 2.91
CA LEU A 102 23.47 -1.97 4.16
C LEU A 102 22.44 -0.88 3.89
N ASP A 103 22.68 -0.03 2.89
CA ASP A 103 21.73 1.01 2.51
C ASP A 103 20.43 0.39 1.98
N ASN A 104 20.53 -0.67 1.18
CA ASN A 104 19.37 -1.42 0.67
C ASN A 104 18.57 -2.06 1.81
N HIS A 105 19.24 -2.67 2.78
CA HIS A 105 18.60 -3.30 3.94
C HIS A 105 17.94 -2.25 4.84
N THR A 106 18.60 -1.11 5.03
CA THR A 106 18.08 0.03 5.79
C THR A 106 16.87 0.65 5.09
N ASN A 107 16.92 0.83 3.76
CA ASN A 107 15.79 1.32 2.97
C ASN A 107 14.58 0.41 3.08
N LEU A 108 14.79 -0.91 3.04
CA LEU A 108 13.73 -1.88 3.24
C LEU A 108 13.17 -1.81 4.67
N ALA A 109 14.04 -1.69 5.69
CA ALA A 109 13.62 -1.57 7.08
C ALA A 109 12.76 -0.31 7.30
N LEU A 110 13.19 0.84 6.76
CA LEU A 110 12.44 2.09 6.81
C LEU A 110 11.08 1.97 6.14
N TYR A 111 11.03 1.34 4.95
CA TYR A 111 9.78 1.12 4.24
C TYR A 111 8.81 0.21 5.00
N LEU A 112 9.32 -0.83 5.67
CA LEU A 112 8.51 -1.77 6.46
C LEU A 112 8.19 -1.28 7.88
N GLY A 113 8.82 -0.19 8.34
CA GLY A 113 8.65 0.33 9.70
C GLY A 113 9.41 -0.47 10.76
N ILE A 114 10.59 -1.03 10.45
CA ILE A 114 11.37 -1.87 11.37
C ILE A 114 12.45 -1.02 12.06
N ASP A 115 12.03 -0.21 13.04
CA ASP A 115 12.91 0.77 13.72
C ASP A 115 14.06 0.10 14.48
N ALA A 116 13.86 -1.11 15.01
CA ALA A 116 14.89 -1.85 15.75
C ALA A 116 16.15 -2.11 14.91
N PHE A 117 15.98 -2.39 13.60
CA PHE A 117 17.10 -2.54 12.68
C PHE A 117 17.77 -1.19 12.42
N VAL A 118 16.98 -0.17 12.09
CA VAL A 118 17.47 1.16 11.73
C VAL A 118 18.32 1.76 12.85
N ASN A 119 17.85 1.68 14.10
CA ASN A 119 18.57 2.22 15.26
C ASN A 119 19.89 1.52 15.57
N GLN A 120 20.08 0.28 15.10
CA GLN A 120 21.29 -0.50 15.34
C GLN A 120 22.40 -0.20 14.33
N TYR A 121 22.04 0.31 13.14
CA TYR A 121 22.95 0.49 12.00
C TYR A 121 23.04 1.94 11.48
N GLN A 122 22.49 2.91 12.23
CA GLN A 122 22.75 4.35 12.09
C GLN A 122 23.92 4.80 12.99
#